data_AF-A0A101NJK2-F1
#
_entry.id   AF-A0A101NJK2-F1
#
_cell.length_a   1.000
_cell.length_b   1.000
_cell.length_c   1.000
_cell.angle_alpha   90.00
_cell.angle_beta   90.00
_cell.angle_gamma   90.00
#
_symmetry.space_group_name_H-M   'P 1'
#
loop_
_entity.id
_entity.type
_entity.pdbx_description
1 polymer ?
#
loop_
_entity_poly.entity_id
_entity_poly.type
_entity_poly.pdbx_seq_one_letter_code
_entity_poly.pdbx_strand_id
1 'polypeptide(L)'
;MRWAADVVATMREGARVRLDYSAQSLWRVDRMIEEIRREEAPYAACENVLRGFGAYAGEVIVRQSGAEWWATGGDHWIRTPDGRLWDPIEEARRCFGGHGSLRLLCRDATATG
;
A
#
# COMPACT_ATOMS: atom_id res chain seq x y z
N MET A 1 -4.37 -13.00 9.77
CA MET A 1 -4.27 -11.66 9.15
C MET A 1 -5.54 -11.42 8.33
N ARG A 2 -6.54 -10.68 8.84
CA ARG A 2 -7.85 -10.48 8.19
C ARG A 2 -8.21 -9.00 7.94
N TRP A 3 -7.42 -8.07 8.49
CA TRP A 3 -7.75 -6.64 8.50
C TRP A 3 -7.58 -5.93 7.14
N ALA A 4 -6.54 -6.27 6.35
CA ALA A 4 -6.35 -5.69 5.02
C ALA A 4 -7.47 -6.08 4.04
N ALA A 5 -8.04 -7.27 4.20
CA ALA A 5 -9.12 -7.76 3.35
C ALA A 5 -10.44 -7.00 3.57
N ASP A 6 -10.74 -6.61 4.82
CA ASP A 6 -11.98 -5.91 5.17
C ASP A 6 -11.97 -4.47 4.62
N VAL A 7 -10.84 -3.75 4.73
CA VAL A 7 -10.70 -2.39 4.14
C VAL A 7 -10.77 -2.45 2.62
N VAL A 8 -10.09 -3.41 1.99
CA VAL A 8 -10.14 -3.63 0.55
C VAL A 8 -11.54 -4.02 0.07
N ALA A 9 -12.32 -4.76 0.87
CA ALA A 9 -13.71 -5.11 0.54
C ALA A 9 -14.60 -3.87 0.49
N THR A 10 -14.50 -2.96 1.47
CA THR A 10 -15.24 -1.69 1.47
C THR A 10 -14.86 -0.81 0.27
N MET A 11 -13.59 -0.81 -0.15
CA MET A 11 -13.13 -0.06 -1.33
C MET A 11 -13.61 -0.65 -2.65
N ARG A 12 -13.75 -1.99 -2.74
CA ARG A 12 -14.31 -2.67 -3.91
C ARG A 12 -15.79 -2.34 -4.12
N GLU A 13 -16.54 -2.22 -3.03
CA GLU A 13 -17.99 -1.94 -3.07
C GLU A 13 -18.28 -0.50 -3.52
N GLY A 14 -17.45 0.48 -3.12
CA GLY A 14 -17.62 1.89 -3.50
C GLY A 14 -17.24 2.23 -4.96
N ALA A 15 -16.26 1.52 -5.55
CA ALA A 15 -15.67 1.92 -6.84
C ALA A 15 -15.69 0.85 -7.96
N ARG A 16 -16.20 -0.37 -7.71
CA ARG A 16 -16.07 -1.54 -8.64
C ARG A 16 -14.63 -1.81 -9.09
N VAL A 17 -13.62 -1.35 -8.36
CA VAL A 17 -12.21 -1.51 -8.73
C VAL A 17 -11.73 -2.92 -8.37
N ARG A 18 -11.32 -3.70 -9.38
CA ARG A 18 -10.64 -4.99 -9.15
C ARG A 18 -9.23 -4.74 -8.64
N LEU A 19 -9.06 -4.78 -7.33
CA LEU A 19 -7.76 -4.84 -6.65
C LEU A 19 -7.26 -6.29 -6.66
N ASP A 20 -6.73 -6.74 -7.78
CA ASP A 20 -6.40 -8.16 -8.03
C ASP A 20 -5.05 -8.63 -7.47
N TYR A 21 -4.43 -7.83 -6.60
CA TYR A 21 -3.10 -8.06 -6.04
C TYR A 21 -1.96 -8.12 -7.10
N SER A 22 -2.19 -7.54 -8.29
CA SER A 22 -1.13 -7.34 -9.29
C SER A 22 -0.34 -6.05 -9.02
N ALA A 23 0.91 -5.99 -9.47
CA ALA A 23 1.68 -4.74 -9.49
C ALA A 23 0.96 -3.62 -10.27
N GLN A 24 0.21 -3.98 -11.33
CA GLN A 24 -0.57 -3.02 -12.12
C GLN A 24 -1.69 -2.35 -11.32
N SER A 25 -2.31 -3.07 -10.39
CA SER A 25 -3.38 -2.52 -9.55
C SER A 25 -2.91 -1.36 -8.66
N LEU A 26 -1.63 -1.27 -8.35
CA LEU A 26 -1.05 -0.18 -7.54
C LEU A 26 -1.11 1.18 -8.23
N TRP A 27 -1.15 1.22 -9.57
CA TRP A 27 -1.42 2.46 -10.29
C TRP A 27 -2.79 3.04 -9.92
N ARG A 28 -3.81 2.20 -9.76
CA ARG A 28 -5.14 2.66 -9.34
C ARG A 28 -5.14 3.14 -7.90
N VAL A 29 -4.35 2.50 -7.04
CA VAL A 29 -4.21 2.92 -5.64
C VAL A 29 -3.52 4.29 -5.55
N ASP A 30 -2.41 4.50 -6.27
CA ASP A 30 -1.75 5.81 -6.35
C ASP A 30 -2.73 6.90 -6.83
N ARG A 31 -3.58 6.57 -7.82
CA ARG A 31 -4.63 7.46 -8.32
C ARG A 31 -5.70 7.79 -7.29
N MET A 32 -6.16 6.81 -6.51
CA MET A 32 -7.13 7.06 -5.44
C MET A 32 -6.54 7.95 -4.34
N ILE A 33 -5.28 7.74 -3.95
CA ILE A 33 -4.61 8.59 -2.96
C ILE A 33 -4.51 10.03 -3.46
N GLU A 34 -4.16 10.22 -4.74
CA GLU A 34 -4.14 11.54 -5.38
C GLU A 34 -5.53 12.21 -5.41
N GLU A 35 -6.59 11.44 -5.67
CA GLU A 35 -7.97 11.94 -5.68
C GLU A 35 -8.40 12.38 -4.27
N ILE A 36 -8.16 11.58 -3.24
CA ILE A 36 -8.42 11.95 -1.84
C ILE A 36 -7.61 13.19 -1.43
N ARG A 37 -6.35 13.30 -1.86
CA ARG A 37 -5.53 14.49 -1.60
C ARG A 37 -6.14 15.76 -2.18
N ARG A 38 -6.69 15.68 -3.41
CA ARG A 38 -7.32 16.83 -4.09
C ARG A 38 -8.62 17.29 -3.44
N GLU A 39 -9.25 16.44 -2.65
CA GLU A 39 -10.40 16.82 -1.81
C GLU A 39 -9.97 17.62 -0.57
N GLU A 40 -8.67 17.86 -0.37
CA GLU A 40 -8.08 18.61 0.74
C GLU A 40 -8.51 18.06 2.12
N ALA A 41 -8.80 16.75 2.18
CA ALA A 41 -9.23 16.09 3.39
C ALA A 41 -8.10 16.11 4.46
N PRO A 42 -8.41 16.38 5.74
CA PRO A 42 -7.43 16.30 6.81
C PRO A 42 -6.85 14.89 6.92
N TYR A 43 -5.53 14.77 7.13
CA TYR A 43 -4.85 13.47 7.24
C TYR A 43 -5.51 12.52 8.25
N ALA A 44 -5.96 13.04 9.41
CA ALA A 44 -6.61 12.24 10.44
C ALA A 44 -7.90 11.55 9.94
N ALA A 45 -8.63 12.14 8.99
CA ALA A 45 -9.80 11.51 8.38
C ALA A 45 -9.41 10.41 7.38
N CYS A 46 -8.20 10.49 6.82
CA CYS A 46 -7.69 9.58 5.79
C CYS A 46 -6.77 8.47 6.35
N GLU A 47 -6.32 8.57 7.60
CA GLU A 47 -5.28 7.71 8.19
C GLU A 47 -5.59 6.22 7.99
N ASN A 48 -6.81 5.78 8.35
CA ASN A 48 -7.22 4.38 8.23
C ASN A 48 -7.26 3.88 6.78
N VAL A 49 -7.70 4.71 5.84
CA VAL A 49 -7.76 4.32 4.42
C VAL A 49 -6.37 4.28 3.79
N LEU A 50 -5.49 5.23 4.13
CA LEU A 50 -4.09 5.24 3.70
C LEU A 50 -3.33 4.04 4.26
N ARG A 51 -3.58 3.68 5.52
CA ARG A 51 -3.05 2.46 6.14
C ARG A 51 -3.50 1.20 5.39
N GLY A 52 -4.77 1.16 4.96
CA GLY A 52 -5.30 0.10 4.11
C GLY A 52 -4.63 0.00 2.75
N PHE A 53 -4.36 1.14 2.09
CA PHE A 53 -3.64 1.18 0.83
C PHE A 53 -2.19 0.71 0.95
N GLY A 54 -1.50 1.13 2.01
CA GLY A 54 -0.16 0.64 2.31
C GLY A 54 -0.15 -0.87 2.58
N ALA A 55 -1.09 -1.36 3.37
CA ALA A 55 -1.23 -2.80 3.61
C ALA A 55 -1.49 -3.58 2.31
N TYR A 56 -2.34 -3.06 1.42
CA TYR A 56 -2.57 -3.66 0.11
C TYR A 56 -1.29 -3.69 -0.74
N ALA A 57 -0.51 -2.61 -0.76
CA ALA A 57 0.77 -2.58 -1.47
C ALA A 57 1.79 -3.58 -0.91
N GLY A 58 1.85 -3.72 0.42
CA GLY A 58 2.68 -4.73 1.07
C GLY A 58 2.27 -6.15 0.65
N GLU A 59 0.98 -6.46 0.60
CA GLU A 59 0.47 -7.75 0.11
C GLU A 59 0.84 -8.01 -1.36
N VAL A 60 0.83 -6.99 -2.21
CA VAL A 60 1.31 -7.12 -3.60
C VAL A 60 2.79 -7.47 -3.61
N ILE A 61 3.63 -6.78 -2.83
CA ILE A 61 5.08 -7.04 -2.78
C ILE A 61 5.37 -8.46 -2.31
N VAL A 62 4.79 -8.89 -1.18
CA VAL A 62 4.92 -10.25 -0.62
C VAL A 62 4.65 -11.32 -1.68
N ARG A 63 3.56 -11.16 -2.44
CA ARG A 63 3.16 -12.12 -3.48
C ARG A 63 4.07 -12.12 -4.70
N GLN A 64 4.70 -10.99 -5.02
CA GLN A 64 5.50 -10.83 -6.24
C GLN A 64 6.98 -11.17 -6.02
N SER A 65 7.51 -11.02 -4.81
CA SER A 65 8.95 -11.20 -4.54
C SER A 65 9.29 -12.25 -3.47
N GLY A 66 8.29 -12.91 -2.87
CA GLY A 66 8.54 -13.81 -1.74
C GLY A 66 8.99 -13.07 -0.47
N ALA A 67 8.79 -11.75 -0.41
CA ALA A 67 9.03 -10.96 0.79
C ALA A 67 8.09 -11.38 1.92
N GLU A 68 8.46 -11.07 3.16
CA GLU A 68 7.67 -11.40 4.34
C GLU A 68 7.27 -10.15 5.11
N TRP A 69 6.10 -10.17 5.74
CA TRP A 69 5.72 -9.16 6.71
C TRP A 69 6.57 -9.29 7.96
N TRP A 70 7.15 -8.18 8.40
CA TRP A 70 7.91 -8.04 9.62
C TRP A 70 7.24 -6.99 10.51
N ALA A 71 6.77 -7.40 11.69
CA ALA A 71 6.13 -6.49 12.64
C ALA A 71 6.92 -6.44 13.95
N THR A 72 7.38 -5.25 14.31
CA THR A 72 8.06 -4.97 15.59
C THR A 72 7.51 -3.67 16.15
N GLY A 73 7.04 -3.67 17.41
CA GLY A 73 6.65 -2.42 18.08
C GLY A 73 5.40 -1.72 17.54
N GLY A 74 4.59 -2.40 16.70
CA GLY A 74 3.38 -1.82 16.08
C GLY A 74 3.59 -1.33 14.64
N ASP A 75 4.84 -1.21 14.20
CA ASP A 75 5.19 -0.88 12.82
C ASP A 75 5.15 -2.13 11.95
N HIS A 76 4.71 -1.97 10.69
CA HIS A 76 4.53 -3.07 9.74
C HIS A 76 5.43 -2.85 8.53
N TRP A 77 6.50 -3.62 8.45
CA TRP A 77 7.49 -3.57 7.39
C TRP A 77 7.35 -4.79 6.47
N ILE A 78 7.84 -4.66 5.25
CA ILE A 78 8.10 -5.77 4.35
C ILE A 78 9.59 -6.02 4.31
N ARG A 79 10.00 -7.27 4.57
CA ARG A 79 11.38 -7.72 4.42
C ARG A 79 11.52 -8.53 3.13
N THR A 80 12.25 -8.01 2.16
CA THR A 80 12.56 -8.73 0.91
C THR A 80 13.64 -9.80 1.15
N PRO A 81 13.79 -10.81 0.26
CA PRO A 81 14.76 -11.91 0.46
C PRO A 81 16.22 -11.45 0.59
N ASP A 82 16.57 -10.33 -0.03
CA ASP A 82 17.87 -9.65 0.11
C ASP A 82 18.09 -8.98 1.48
N GLY A 83 17.09 -9.03 2.36
CA GLY A 83 17.12 -8.51 3.72
C GLY A 83 16.72 -7.03 3.85
N ARG A 84 16.40 -6.32 2.76
CA ARG A 84 15.96 -4.92 2.83
C ARG A 84 14.57 -4.81 3.47
N LEU A 85 14.36 -3.71 4.18
CA LEU A 85 13.09 -3.37 4.80
C LEU A 85 12.40 -2.24 4.04
N TRP A 86 11.09 -2.38 3.84
CA TRP A 86 10.25 -1.43 3.13
C TRP A 86 9.01 -1.13 3.99
N ASP A 87 8.63 0.14 4.10
CA ASP A 87 7.42 0.54 4.82
C ASP A 87 6.34 1.00 3.84
N PRO A 88 5.42 0.11 3.43
CA PRO A 88 4.37 0.49 2.50
C PRO A 88 3.29 1.37 3.14
N ILE A 89 3.16 1.38 4.48
CA ILE A 89 2.21 2.25 5.19
C ILE A 89 2.73 3.69 5.19
N GLU A 90 4.00 3.90 5.54
CA GLU A 90 4.63 5.21 5.44
C GLU A 90 4.68 5.68 3.99
N GLU A 91 4.95 4.80 3.01
CA GLU A 91 4.93 5.21 1.61
C GLU A 91 3.53 5.68 1.16
N ALA A 92 2.44 5.05 1.61
CA ALA A 92 1.08 5.52 1.33
C ALA A 92 0.82 6.91 1.92
N ARG A 93 1.33 7.18 3.13
CA ARG A 93 1.28 8.50 3.75
C ARG A 93 2.10 9.53 2.96
N ARG A 94 3.29 9.18 2.50
CA ARG A 94 4.10 10.04 1.62
C ARG A 94 3.33 10.35 0.34
N CYS A 95 2.70 9.34 -0.28
CA CYS A 95 1.91 9.52 -1.51
C CYS A 95 0.81 10.56 -1.31
N PHE A 96 0.10 10.48 -0.17
CA PHE A 96 -0.91 11.45 0.21
C PHE A 96 -0.34 12.85 0.42
N GLY A 97 0.86 12.97 0.98
CA GLY A 97 1.62 14.23 1.05
C GLY A 97 2.16 14.72 -0.31
N GLY A 98 1.97 13.97 -1.39
CA GLY A 98 2.46 14.29 -2.73
C GLY A 98 3.90 13.90 -3.01
N HIS A 99 4.43 12.95 -2.25
CA HIS A 99 5.75 12.39 -2.43
C HIS A 99 5.69 10.87 -2.56
N GLY A 100 6.55 10.25 -3.35
CA GLY A 100 6.55 8.79 -3.44
C GLY A 100 5.46 8.19 -4.33
N SER A 101 5.40 6.86 -4.35
CA SER A 101 4.44 6.07 -5.15
C SER A 101 4.49 4.61 -4.70
N LEU A 102 3.33 4.03 -4.40
CA LEU A 102 3.24 2.61 -4.04
C LEU A 102 3.66 1.71 -5.21
N ARG A 103 3.40 2.13 -6.44
CA ARG A 103 3.88 1.43 -7.63
C ARG A 103 5.41 1.46 -7.73
N LEU A 104 6.05 2.58 -7.45
CA LEU A 104 7.51 2.69 -7.48
C LEU A 104 8.15 1.89 -6.34
N LEU A 105 7.61 1.99 -5.13
CA LEU A 105 8.00 1.16 -4.00
C LEU A 105 7.94 -0.33 -4.36
N CYS A 106 6.83 -0.78 -4.93
CA CYS A 106 6.68 -2.17 -5.35
C CYS A 106 7.72 -2.55 -6.39
N ARG A 107 7.90 -1.74 -7.43
CA ARG A 107 8.90 -1.99 -8.48
C ARG A 107 10.29 -2.17 -7.88
N ASP A 108 10.69 -1.26 -7.01
CA ASP A 108 12.03 -1.23 -6.43
C ASP A 108 12.23 -2.41 -5.44
N ALA A 109 11.21 -2.75 -4.66
CA ALA A 109 11.21 -3.92 -3.77
C ALA A 109 11.26 -5.25 -4.55
N THR A 110 10.67 -5.32 -5.74
CA THR A 110 10.67 -6.55 -6.56
C THR A 110 11.84 -6.65 -7.54
N ALA A 111 12.56 -5.55 -7.80
CA ALA A 111 13.67 -5.54 -8.77
C ALA A 111 14.95 -6.22 -8.24
N THR A 112 14.99 -6.60 -6.96
CA THR A 112 16.19 -7.13 -6.28
C THR A 112 16.09 -8.64 -6.00
N GLY A 113 15.20 -9.35 -6.70
CA GLY A 113 15.04 -10.81 -6.65
C GLY A 113 15.86 -11.54 -7.70
#